data_AF-Q0SSV9-F1
#
_entry.id   AF-Q0SSV9-F1
#
_cell.length_a   1.000
_cell.length_b   1.000
_cell.length_c   1.000
_cell.angle_alpha   90.00
_cell.angle_beta   90.00
_cell.angle_gamma   90.00
#
_symmetry.space_group_name_H-M   'P 1'
#
loop_
_entity.id
_entity.type
_entity.pdbx_description
1 polymer ?
#
loop_
_entity_poly.entity_id
_entity_poly.type
_entity_poly.pdbx_seq_one_letter_code
_entity_poly.pdbx_strand_id
1 'polypeptide(L)'
;MKIFNPNNEGLGIDLGIKEFAICSNSNKFKNINKTSTVKKVEKKLKREQRKLSRKYEGLKIRNKNIKEGRATRQNIQKQVVKVQKLHQRLRNIRTDYINKTVFSIIKQKPSYITIEDLVVSNLMKNKHLSKAIASQKFFKFKTKLTVKCKENHIELIYVRRASFGI
;
A
#
# COMPACT_ATOMS: atom_id res chain seq x y z
N MET A 1 17.80 24.41 -28.68
CA MET A 1 18.45 24.99 -27.49
C MET A 1 17.59 24.66 -26.27
N LYS A 2 17.99 23.68 -25.43
CA LYS A 2 17.26 23.37 -24.19
C LYS A 2 17.61 24.45 -23.17
N ILE A 3 16.65 25.28 -22.81
CA ILE A 3 16.81 26.30 -21.78
C ILE A 3 16.96 25.57 -20.45
N PHE A 4 18.20 25.49 -19.95
CA PHE A 4 18.49 24.92 -18.64
C PHE A 4 18.22 26.01 -17.60
N ASN A 5 17.12 25.87 -16.86
CA ASN A 5 16.77 26.78 -15.79
C ASN A 5 17.62 26.40 -14.54
N PRO A 6 18.45 27.27 -13.98
CA PRO A 6 19.37 26.92 -12.88
C PRO A 6 18.67 26.67 -11.52
N ASN A 7 17.36 26.93 -11.41
CA ASN A 7 16.57 26.66 -10.19
C ASN A 7 15.70 25.39 -10.27
N ASN A 8 16.07 24.44 -11.14
CA ASN A 8 15.30 23.23 -11.42
C ASN A 8 15.73 22.09 -10.48
N GLU A 9 15.57 22.29 -9.17
CA GLU A 9 15.98 21.32 -8.14
C GLU A 9 15.21 20.00 -8.33
N GLY A 10 15.93 18.93 -8.66
CA GLY A 10 15.36 17.59 -8.71
C GLY A 10 14.87 17.14 -7.34
N LEU A 11 13.89 16.24 -7.33
CA LEU A 11 13.28 15.74 -6.10
C LEU A 11 13.70 14.30 -5.81
N GLY A 12 14.48 14.10 -4.76
CA GLY A 12 14.76 12.79 -4.20
C GLY A 12 13.61 12.28 -3.35
N ILE A 13 13.20 11.02 -3.53
CA ILE A 13 12.17 10.35 -2.73
C ILE A 13 12.73 9.05 -2.13
N ASP A 14 12.82 9.02 -0.81
CA ASP A 14 13.06 7.80 -0.03
C ASP A 14 11.73 7.22 0.49
N LEU A 15 11.55 5.90 0.37
CA LEU A 15 10.32 5.18 0.76
C LEU A 15 10.55 4.34 2.01
N GLY A 16 9.67 4.45 3.00
CA GLY A 16 9.91 3.85 4.32
C GLY A 16 8.71 3.25 5.04
N ILE A 17 9.00 2.56 6.15
CA ILE A 17 8.00 2.05 7.10
C ILE A 17 7.78 3.04 8.25
N LYS A 18 8.80 3.86 8.59
CA LYS A 18 8.67 4.91 9.61
C LYS A 18 7.73 6.00 9.10
N GLU A 19 8.16 6.68 8.05
CA GLU A 19 7.39 7.56 7.17
C GLU A 19 7.15 6.84 5.85
N PHE A 20 6.04 7.13 5.18
CA PHE A 20 5.73 6.50 3.88
C PHE A 20 6.70 6.96 2.79
N ALA A 21 6.95 8.27 2.71
CA ALA A 21 7.93 8.86 1.83
C ALA A 21 8.57 10.10 2.46
N ILE A 22 9.87 10.31 2.23
CA ILE A 22 10.63 11.50 2.63
C ILE A 22 11.24 12.08 1.37
N CYS A 23 11.03 13.38 1.16
CA CYS A 23 11.56 14.11 0.02
C CYS A 23 12.83 14.89 0.39
N SER A 24 13.73 15.08 -0.58
CA SER A 24 14.96 15.86 -0.41
C SER A 24 14.68 17.32 0.01
N ASN A 25 13.54 17.88 -0.39
CA ASN A 25 13.08 19.21 0.02
C ASN A 25 12.38 19.25 1.39
N SER A 26 12.73 18.32 2.29
CA SER A 26 12.18 18.19 3.65
C SER A 26 10.69 17.84 3.77
N ASN A 27 9.94 17.69 2.66
CA ASN A 27 8.56 17.22 2.71
C ASN A 27 8.49 15.76 3.20
N LYS A 28 7.56 15.47 4.12
CA LYS A 28 7.38 14.14 4.70
C LYS A 28 5.93 13.67 4.57
N PHE A 29 5.77 12.49 4.02
CA PHE A 29 4.49 11.81 3.87
C PHE A 29 4.35 10.73 4.94
N LYS A 30 3.43 10.95 5.88
CA LYS A 30 3.23 10.06 7.04
C LYS A 30 2.72 8.69 6.65
N ASN A 31 3.16 7.66 7.36
CA ASN A 31 2.63 6.31 7.18
C ASN A 31 1.17 6.20 7.64
N ILE A 32 0.22 6.22 6.69
CA ILE A 32 -1.22 6.10 6.98
C ILE A 32 -1.62 4.82 7.69
N ASN A 33 -0.85 3.73 7.55
CA ASN A 33 -1.16 2.46 8.21
C ASN A 33 -1.02 2.57 9.74
N LYS A 34 -0.35 3.61 10.24
CA LYS A 34 -0.24 3.89 11.68
C LYS A 34 -1.42 4.68 12.25
N THR A 35 -2.28 5.26 11.40
CA THR A 35 -3.43 6.07 11.82
C THR A 35 -4.47 5.25 12.58
N SER A 36 -5.20 5.92 13.48
CA SER A 36 -6.26 5.29 14.28
C SER A 36 -7.38 4.71 13.39
N THR A 37 -7.73 5.40 12.29
CA THR A 37 -8.73 4.96 11.32
C THR A 37 -8.34 3.64 10.66
N VAL A 38 -7.13 3.53 10.11
CA VAL A 38 -6.67 2.28 9.47
C VAL A 38 -6.58 1.15 10.50
N LYS A 39 -5.97 1.40 11.67
CA LYS A 39 -5.86 0.40 12.74
C LYS A 39 -7.21 -0.12 13.21
N LYS A 40 -8.23 0.74 13.35
CA LYS A 40 -9.61 0.34 13.71
C LYS A 40 -10.20 -0.61 12.67
N VAL A 41 -10.05 -0.29 11.38
CA VAL A 41 -10.55 -1.13 10.28
C VAL A 41 -9.81 -2.47 10.22
N GLU A 42 -8.49 -2.48 10.39
CA GLU A 42 -7.69 -3.72 10.43
C GLU A 42 -8.05 -4.62 11.63
N LYS A 43 -8.26 -4.03 12.81
CA LYS A 43 -8.71 -4.78 14.00
C LYS A 43 -10.08 -5.41 13.76
N LYS A 44 -11.01 -4.68 13.11
CA LYS A 44 -12.32 -5.21 12.72
C LYS A 44 -12.17 -6.33 11.68
N LEU A 45 -11.35 -6.13 10.65
CA LEU A 45 -11.08 -7.14 9.62
C LEU A 45 -10.56 -8.44 10.24
N LYS A 46 -9.58 -8.38 11.16
CA LYS A 46 -9.04 -9.55 11.86
C LYS A 46 -10.13 -10.29 12.64
N ARG A 47 -11.02 -9.58 13.32
CA ARG A 47 -12.16 -10.18 14.06
C ARG A 47 -13.14 -10.86 13.11
N GLU A 48 -13.52 -10.19 12.02
CA GLU A 48 -14.47 -10.73 11.05
C GLU A 48 -13.89 -11.91 10.24
N GLN A 49 -12.58 -11.92 9.97
CA GLN A 49 -11.89 -13.08 9.38
C GLN A 49 -11.88 -14.29 10.33
N ARG A 50 -11.64 -14.08 11.63
CA ARG A 50 -11.73 -15.16 12.63
C ARG A 50 -13.14 -15.74 12.73
N LYS A 51 -14.18 -14.89 12.70
CA LYS A 51 -15.58 -15.34 12.64
C LYS A 51 -15.86 -16.17 11.38
N LEU A 52 -15.34 -15.72 10.23
CA LEU A 52 -15.48 -16.44 8.97
C LEU A 52 -14.82 -17.83 9.03
N SER A 53 -13.58 -17.90 9.50
CA SER A 53 -12.84 -19.15 9.69
C SER A 53 -13.60 -20.13 10.61
N ARG A 54 -14.06 -19.68 11.78
CA ARG A 54 -14.86 -20.53 12.70
C ARG A 54 -16.15 -21.05 12.05
N LYS A 55 -16.81 -20.26 11.21
CA LYS A 55 -18.01 -20.71 10.47
C LYS A 55 -17.68 -21.78 9.44
N TYR A 56 -16.52 -21.68 8.75
CA TYR A 56 -16.06 -22.73 7.84
C TYR A 56 -15.71 -24.02 8.58
N GLU A 57 -14.99 -23.94 9.69
CA GLU A 57 -14.69 -25.12 10.52
C GLU A 57 -15.98 -25.79 11.03
N GLY A 58 -16.92 -24.99 11.55
CA GLY A 58 -18.22 -25.50 11.99
C GLY A 58 -19.07 -26.08 10.85
N LEU A 59 -18.88 -25.65 9.60
CA LEU A 59 -19.51 -26.29 8.43
C LEU A 59 -18.86 -27.64 8.13
N LYS A 60 -17.52 -27.74 8.17
CA LYS A 60 -16.78 -28.98 7.92
C LYS A 60 -17.18 -30.10 8.90
N ILE A 61 -17.37 -29.75 10.17
CA ILE A 61 -17.84 -30.68 11.21
C ILE A 61 -19.28 -31.14 10.95
N ARG A 62 -20.20 -30.22 10.61
CA ARG A 62 -21.63 -30.54 10.42
C ARG A 62 -21.96 -31.24 9.10
N ASN A 63 -21.20 -30.97 8.03
CA ASN A 63 -21.36 -31.65 6.75
C ASN A 63 -21.04 -33.15 6.80
N LYS A 64 -20.39 -33.65 7.87
CA LYS A 64 -20.31 -35.10 8.11
C LYS A 64 -21.68 -35.73 8.42
N ASN A 65 -22.68 -34.95 8.86
CA ASN A 65 -23.88 -35.53 9.48
C ASN A 65 -25.24 -35.15 8.86
N ILE A 66 -25.47 -34.04 8.13
CA ILE A 66 -26.86 -33.70 7.67
C ILE A 66 -26.94 -32.92 6.33
N LYS A 67 -27.97 -33.24 5.51
CA LYS A 67 -28.43 -32.57 4.26
C LYS A 67 -28.88 -31.08 4.40
N GLU A 68 -28.82 -30.48 5.59
CA GLU A 68 -29.41 -29.16 5.94
C GLU A 68 -28.48 -27.94 5.70
N GLY A 69 -27.66 -27.97 4.64
CA GLY A 69 -26.57 -27.00 4.44
C GLY A 69 -26.95 -25.56 4.04
N ARG A 70 -28.22 -25.28 3.70
CA ARG A 70 -28.60 -24.03 3.01
C ARG A 70 -28.44 -22.77 3.89
N ALA A 71 -29.02 -22.75 5.09
CA ALA A 71 -28.94 -21.60 6.00
C ALA A 71 -27.49 -21.33 6.48
N THR A 72 -26.71 -22.39 6.71
CA THR A 72 -25.29 -22.26 7.09
C THR A 72 -24.45 -21.64 5.97
N ARG A 73 -24.65 -22.07 4.72
CA ARG A 73 -23.98 -21.48 3.54
C ARG A 73 -24.33 -20.01 3.36
N GLN A 74 -25.61 -19.64 3.50
CA GLN A 74 -26.03 -18.23 3.44
C GLN A 74 -25.38 -17.37 4.53
N ASN A 75 -25.27 -17.89 5.76
CA ASN A 75 -24.61 -17.19 6.86
C ASN A 75 -23.11 -17.00 6.65
N ILE A 76 -22.44 -17.97 6.01
CA ILE A 76 -21.03 -17.83 5.58
C ILE A 76 -20.93 -16.76 4.50
N GLN A 77 -21.80 -16.78 3.49
CA GLN A 77 -21.79 -15.79 2.41
C GLN A 77 -21.97 -14.36 2.93
N LYS A 78 -22.92 -14.15 3.85
CA LYS A 78 -23.10 -12.87 4.56
C LYS A 78 -21.81 -12.42 5.26
N GLN A 79 -21.07 -13.36 5.86
CA GLN A 79 -19.81 -13.07 6.52
C GLN A 79 -18.66 -12.76 5.54
N VAL A 80 -18.59 -13.47 4.40
CA VAL A 80 -17.64 -13.19 3.30
C VAL A 80 -17.83 -11.76 2.81
N VAL A 81 -19.06 -11.33 2.56
CA VAL A 81 -19.37 -9.97 2.11
C VAL A 81 -18.90 -8.92 3.13
N LYS A 82 -19.07 -9.17 4.45
CA LYS A 82 -18.54 -8.26 5.50
C LYS A 82 -17.02 -8.13 5.42
N VAL A 83 -16.30 -9.23 5.23
CA VAL A 83 -14.84 -9.24 5.09
C VAL A 83 -14.41 -8.50 3.82
N GLN A 84 -15.09 -8.74 2.69
CA GLN A 84 -14.82 -8.05 1.42
C GLN A 84 -15.03 -6.54 1.52
N LYS A 85 -16.12 -6.09 2.16
CA LYS A 85 -16.37 -4.65 2.40
C LYS A 85 -15.25 -3.98 3.22
N LEU A 86 -14.69 -4.69 4.21
CA LEU A 86 -13.56 -4.18 5.00
C LEU A 86 -12.26 -4.10 4.19
N HIS A 87 -11.99 -5.11 3.35
CA HIS A 87 -10.86 -5.08 2.40
C HIS A 87 -11.00 -3.92 1.41
N GLN A 88 -12.19 -3.73 0.85
CA GLN A 88 -12.46 -2.63 -0.07
C GLN A 88 -12.25 -1.28 0.62
N ARG A 89 -12.74 -1.12 1.85
CA ARG A 89 -12.53 0.11 2.64
C ARG A 89 -11.04 0.40 2.85
N LEU A 90 -10.25 -0.58 3.26
CA LEU A 90 -8.79 -0.42 3.42
C LEU A 90 -8.10 -0.09 2.08
N ARG A 91 -8.51 -0.75 1.00
CA ARG A 91 -7.99 -0.50 -0.34
C ARG A 91 -8.28 0.94 -0.77
N ASN A 92 -9.49 1.44 -0.52
CA ASN A 92 -9.88 2.80 -0.87
C ASN A 92 -9.06 3.83 -0.09
N ILE A 93 -8.97 3.70 1.24
CA ILE A 93 -8.17 4.60 2.09
C ILE A 93 -6.71 4.66 1.62
N ARG A 94 -6.10 3.49 1.37
CA ARG A 94 -4.71 3.42 0.91
C ARG A 94 -4.52 4.00 -0.48
N THR A 95 -5.47 3.76 -1.38
CA THR A 95 -5.39 4.25 -2.77
C THR A 95 -5.58 5.75 -2.84
N ASP A 96 -6.52 6.29 -2.06
CA ASP A 96 -6.75 7.73 -1.91
C ASP A 96 -5.49 8.44 -1.39
N TYR A 97 -4.88 7.88 -0.34
CA TYR A 97 -3.63 8.43 0.20
C TYR A 97 -2.51 8.46 -0.84
N ILE A 98 -2.27 7.34 -1.54
CA ILE A 98 -1.27 7.27 -2.61
C ILE A 98 -1.54 8.32 -3.69
N ASN A 99 -2.80 8.49 -4.10
CA ASN A 99 -3.17 9.50 -5.09
C ASN A 99 -2.83 10.90 -4.62
N LYS A 100 -3.17 11.24 -3.37
CA LYS A 100 -2.88 12.55 -2.77
C LYS A 100 -1.39 12.81 -2.65
N THR A 101 -0.62 11.81 -2.25
CA THR A 101 0.85 11.91 -2.18
C THR A 101 1.44 12.15 -3.56
N VAL A 102 1.08 11.33 -4.57
CA VAL A 102 1.56 11.51 -5.95
C VAL A 102 1.16 12.88 -6.48
N PHE A 103 -0.09 13.29 -6.30
CA PHE A 103 -0.54 14.62 -6.71
C PHE A 103 0.26 15.74 -6.04
N SER A 104 0.51 15.64 -4.73
CA SER A 104 1.31 16.62 -4.00
C SER A 104 2.76 16.70 -4.48
N ILE A 105 3.34 15.59 -4.92
CA ILE A 105 4.69 15.55 -5.50
C ILE A 105 4.69 16.22 -6.88
N ILE A 106 3.78 15.81 -7.77
CA ILE A 106 3.71 16.31 -9.14
C ILE A 106 3.35 17.80 -9.18
N LYS A 107 2.50 18.26 -8.26
CA LYS A 107 2.11 19.68 -8.15
C LYS A 107 3.31 20.62 -7.90
N GLN A 108 4.39 20.11 -7.33
CA GLN A 108 5.62 20.89 -7.12
C GLN A 108 6.38 21.15 -8.42
N LYS A 109 6.03 20.46 -9.51
CA LYS A 109 6.68 20.55 -10.83
C LYS A 109 8.21 20.40 -10.77
N PRO A 110 8.73 19.33 -10.14
CA PRO A 110 10.17 19.08 -10.13
C PRO A 110 10.69 18.82 -11.54
N SER A 111 11.94 19.17 -11.77
CA SER A 111 12.66 18.95 -13.03
C SER A 111 12.78 17.47 -13.39
N TYR A 112 13.13 16.67 -12.38
CA TYR A 112 13.19 15.23 -12.38
C TYR A 112 12.89 14.72 -10.97
N ILE A 113 12.52 13.45 -10.87
CA ILE A 113 12.31 12.76 -9.60
C ILE A 113 13.23 11.55 -9.56
N THR A 114 14.03 11.42 -8.52
CA THR A 114 14.80 10.20 -8.24
C THR A 114 14.10 9.38 -7.15
N ILE A 115 13.94 8.09 -7.37
CA ILE A 115 13.40 7.16 -6.38
C ILE A 115 14.31 5.95 -6.22
N GLU A 116 14.52 5.49 -4.99
CA GLU A 116 15.30 4.27 -4.77
C GLU A 116 14.64 3.07 -5.47
N ASP A 117 15.44 2.30 -6.20
CA ASP A 117 15.06 0.99 -6.73
C ASP A 117 15.06 -0.06 -5.61
N LEU A 118 14.16 0.18 -4.66
CA LEU A 118 13.87 -0.74 -3.57
C LEU A 118 13.30 -2.03 -4.17
N VAL A 119 14.10 -3.08 -4.17
CA VAL A 119 13.68 -4.43 -4.55
C VAL A 119 12.70 -4.93 -3.48
N VAL A 120 11.41 -4.65 -3.68
CA VAL A 120 10.35 -4.95 -2.71
C VAL A 120 10.34 -6.44 -2.35
N SER A 121 10.68 -7.32 -3.29
CA SER A 121 10.78 -8.77 -3.04
C SER A 121 11.83 -9.11 -1.99
N ASN A 122 12.98 -8.42 -1.95
CA ASN A 122 14.01 -8.62 -0.92
C ASN A 122 13.51 -8.16 0.45
N LEU A 123 12.83 -7.01 0.52
CA LEU A 123 12.25 -6.53 1.78
C LEU A 123 11.17 -7.46 2.34
N MET A 124 10.42 -8.12 1.45
CA MET A 124 9.41 -9.10 1.82
C MET A 124 9.97 -10.37 2.44
N LYS A 125 11.29 -10.65 2.28
CA LYS A 125 11.95 -11.80 2.92
C LYS A 125 12.01 -11.68 4.45
N ASN A 126 12.03 -10.45 4.98
CA ASN A 126 12.02 -10.23 6.42
C ASN A 126 10.62 -10.52 7.00
N LYS A 127 10.46 -11.63 7.72
CA LYS A 127 9.17 -12.05 8.30
C LYS A 127 8.58 -11.02 9.28
N HIS A 128 9.40 -10.27 10.01
CA HIS A 128 8.94 -9.28 10.98
C HIS A 128 8.41 -8.01 10.31
N LEU A 129 9.02 -7.60 9.19
CA LEU A 129 8.66 -6.36 8.49
C LEU A 129 7.74 -6.57 7.28
N SER A 130 7.67 -7.78 6.72
CA SER A 130 6.95 -8.10 5.49
C SER A 130 5.50 -7.61 5.49
N LYS A 131 4.79 -7.79 6.61
CA LYS A 131 3.41 -7.30 6.76
C LYS A 131 3.32 -5.77 6.71
N ALA A 132 4.25 -5.09 7.39
CA ALA A 132 4.29 -3.64 7.41
C ALA A 132 4.61 -3.08 6.02
N ILE A 133 5.57 -3.69 5.31
CA ILE A 133 5.95 -3.34 3.94
C ILE A 133 4.79 -3.57 2.96
N ALA A 134 4.15 -4.75 3.01
CA ALA A 134 3.01 -5.07 2.15
C ALA A 134 1.82 -4.11 2.35
N SER A 135 1.68 -3.55 3.54
CA SER A 135 0.65 -2.55 3.85
C SER A 135 0.95 -1.16 3.26
N GLN A 136 2.23 -0.83 3.00
CA GLN A 136 2.63 0.46 2.41
C GLN A 136 2.28 0.58 0.93
N LYS A 137 2.19 -0.54 0.20
CA LYS A 137 1.85 -0.56 -1.23
C LYS A 137 2.83 0.25 -2.11
N PHE A 138 4.13 0.18 -1.81
CA PHE A 138 5.20 0.86 -2.57
C PHE A 138 5.13 0.61 -4.07
N PHE A 139 4.88 -0.64 -4.50
CA PHE A 139 4.72 -0.95 -5.92
C PHE A 139 3.61 -0.11 -6.57
N LYS A 140 2.43 -0.04 -5.94
CA LYS A 140 1.30 0.75 -6.45
C LYS A 140 1.63 2.25 -6.50
N PHE A 141 2.36 2.75 -5.51
CA PHE A 141 2.84 4.13 -5.51
C PHE A 141 3.80 4.38 -6.67
N LYS A 142 4.84 3.54 -6.84
CA LYS A 142 5.79 3.62 -7.96
C LYS A 142 5.08 3.61 -9.31
N THR A 143 4.11 2.71 -9.53
CA THR A 143 3.32 2.66 -10.77
C THR A 143 2.55 3.96 -11.00
N LYS A 144 1.86 4.48 -9.99
CA LYS A 144 1.09 5.72 -10.12
C LYS A 144 1.96 6.94 -10.35
N LEU A 145 3.09 7.02 -9.64
CA LEU A 145 4.07 8.08 -9.84
C LEU A 145 4.61 8.04 -11.27
N THR A 146 5.01 6.86 -11.76
CA THR A 146 5.49 6.67 -13.15
C THR A 146 4.49 7.18 -14.18
N VAL A 147 3.21 6.79 -14.05
CA VAL A 147 2.14 7.25 -14.95
C VAL A 147 2.02 8.77 -14.90
N LYS A 148 1.96 9.36 -13.70
CA LYS A 148 1.79 10.82 -13.56
C LYS A 148 3.03 11.62 -13.99
N CYS A 149 4.24 11.10 -13.79
CA CYS A 149 5.47 11.70 -14.32
C CYS A 149 5.43 11.78 -15.85
N LYS A 150 5.05 10.68 -16.52
CA LYS A 150 4.90 10.65 -17.99
C LYS A 150 3.87 11.66 -18.48
N GLU A 151 2.70 11.72 -17.85
CA GLU A 151 1.64 12.68 -18.19
C GLU A 151 2.06 14.15 -18.01
N ASN A 152 3.03 14.44 -17.13
CA ASN A 152 3.47 15.81 -16.82
C ASN A 152 4.86 16.12 -17.38
N HIS A 153 5.43 15.25 -18.22
CA HIS A 153 6.77 15.40 -18.79
C HIS A 153 7.89 15.57 -17.74
N ILE A 154 7.73 14.92 -16.59
CA ILE A 154 8.73 14.89 -15.52
C ILE A 154 9.54 13.60 -15.67
N GLU A 155 10.87 13.71 -15.70
CA GLU A 155 11.74 12.54 -15.76
C GLU A 155 11.70 11.78 -14.42
N LEU A 156 11.51 10.45 -14.47
CA LEU A 156 11.55 9.58 -13.29
C LEU A 156 12.74 8.64 -13.39
N ILE A 157 13.68 8.78 -12.45
CA ILE A 157 14.95 8.05 -12.41
C ILE A 157 14.90 7.05 -11.25
N TYR A 158 15.11 5.77 -11.56
CA TYR A 158 15.27 4.72 -10.56
C TYR A 158 16.74 4.57 -10.19
N VAL A 159 17.08 4.91 -8.95
CA VAL A 159 18.46 4.85 -8.46
C VAL A 159 18.67 3.50 -7.77
N ARG A 160 19.55 2.66 -8.31
CA ARG A 160 19.99 1.46 -7.60
C ARG A 160 20.78 1.88 -6.38
N ARG A 161 20.41 1.33 -5.23
CA ARG A 161 21.20 1.48 -4.01
C ARG A 161 22.53 0.76 -4.25
N ALA A 162 23.62 1.50 -4.39
CA ALA A 162 24.95 0.91 -4.35
C ALA A 162 25.09 0.24 -2.99
N SER A 163 25.30 -1.07 -2.98
CA SER A 163 25.76 -1.79 -1.81
C SER A 163 27.17 -1.26 -1.53
N PHE A 164 27.28 -0.15 -0.81
CA PHE A 164 28.54 0.13 -0.12
C PHE A 164 28.72 -1.02 0.86
N GLY A 165 29.73 -1.85 0.56
CA GLY A 165 30.07 -3.03 1.33
C GLY A 165 30.26 -2.65 2.79
N ILE A 166 29.50 -3.33 3.64
CA ILE A 166 29.81 -3.57 5.05
C ILE A 166 29.50 -5.04 5.26
#